data_AF-A0A1F9ZC13-F1
#
_entry.id   AF-A0A1F9ZC13-F1
#
_cell.length_a   1.000
_cell.length_b   1.000
_cell.length_c   1.000
_cell.angle_alpha   90.00
_cell.angle_beta   90.00
_cell.angle_gamma   90.00
#
_symmetry.space_group_name_H-M   'P 1'
#
loop_
_entity.id
_entity.type
_entity.pdbx_description
1 polymer ?
#
loop_
_entity_poly.entity_id
_entity_poly.type
_entity_poly.pdbx_seq_one_letter_code
_entity_poly.pdbx_strand_id
1 'polypeptide(L)'
;MTVEARVGMWKRHEVRVDGTPFQVRRLKGDWYAVDGPLPTLSGRVRYSAWKDVLRIERAEGLLEVHFGWWSAAFAWKGRTYRIRHSVWGRQRVYDGDRLVAEGRATFGGFRFDVLMEDLASVSRELAFGLALRAQIQTAMAVAVGAA
;
A
#
# COMPACT_ATOMS: atom_id res chain seq x y z
N MET A 1 15.12 -3.16 -0.91
CA MET A 1 14.72 -1.78 -1.24
C MET A 1 13.81 -1.24 -0.14
N THR A 2 13.83 0.07 0.06
CA THR A 2 12.93 0.80 0.97
C THR A 2 11.89 1.54 0.15
N VAL A 3 10.62 1.44 0.53
CA VAL A 3 9.54 2.19 -0.15
C VAL A 3 8.71 2.93 0.89
N GLU A 4 8.62 4.25 0.76
CA GLU A 4 7.86 5.11 1.67
C GLU A 4 6.74 5.80 0.91
N ALA A 5 5.50 5.58 1.32
CA ALA A 5 4.35 6.32 0.83
C ALA A 5 3.92 7.35 1.88
N ARG A 6 3.67 8.58 1.42
CA ARG A 6 3.10 9.66 2.23
C ARG A 6 1.76 10.06 1.65
N VAL A 7 0.76 10.09 2.52
CA VAL A 7 -0.60 10.48 2.19
C VAL A 7 -0.91 11.73 2.99
N GLY A 8 -0.74 12.89 2.35
CA GLY A 8 -1.01 14.17 2.98
C GLY A 8 -2.47 14.57 2.81
N MET A 9 -3.08 15.07 3.89
CA MET A 9 -4.31 15.87 3.81
C MET A 9 -3.98 17.34 3.44
N TRP A 10 -2.72 17.77 3.66
CA TRP A 10 -2.21 19.15 3.46
C TRP A 10 -0.98 19.22 2.53
N LYS A 11 -0.26 18.10 2.34
CA LYS A 11 0.87 17.96 1.42
C LYS A 11 0.48 17.03 0.27
N ARG A 12 1.12 17.16 -0.89
CA ARG A 12 0.87 16.27 -2.04
C ARG A 12 1.17 14.82 -1.65
N HIS A 13 0.35 13.91 -2.18
CA HIS A 13 0.60 12.48 -2.14
C HIS A 13 1.93 12.18 -2.86
N GLU A 14 2.79 11.39 -2.22
CA GLU A 14 4.12 11.07 -2.75
C GLU A 14 4.50 9.65 -2.36
N VAL A 15 5.18 8.95 -3.26
CA VAL A 15 5.85 7.68 -2.96
C VAL A 15 7.34 7.85 -3.20
N ARG A 16 8.20 7.37 -2.30
CA ARG A 16 9.65 7.36 -2.46
C ARG A 16 10.15 5.93 -2.51
N VAL A 17 10.97 5.60 -3.50
CA VAL A 17 11.69 4.32 -3.58
C VAL A 17 13.17 4.61 -3.42
N ASP A 18 13.80 4.08 -2.37
CA ASP A 18 15.20 4.32 -2.05
C ASP A 18 15.59 5.82 -2.08
N GLY A 19 14.66 6.68 -1.66
CA GLY A 19 14.81 8.14 -1.64
C GLY A 19 14.39 8.87 -2.91
N THR A 20 14.21 8.17 -4.03
CA THR A 20 13.72 8.77 -5.29
C THR A 20 12.21 9.02 -5.24
N PRO A 21 11.75 10.28 -5.39
CA PRO A 21 10.33 10.61 -5.34
C PRO A 21 9.60 10.25 -6.64
N PHE A 22 8.40 9.71 -6.48
CA PHE A 22 7.42 9.39 -7.51
C PHE A 22 6.12 10.13 -7.16
N GLN A 23 5.58 10.83 -8.16
CA GLN A 23 4.36 11.60 -7.99
C GLN A 23 3.14 10.68 -7.94
N VAL A 24 2.16 11.10 -7.16
CA VAL A 24 0.85 10.45 -7.11
C VAL A 24 -0.21 11.47 -7.48
N ARG A 25 -1.04 11.12 -8.48
CA ARG A 25 -2.11 11.99 -8.98
C ARG A 25 -3.46 11.37 -8.70
N ARG A 26 -4.37 12.13 -8.12
CA ARG A 26 -5.76 11.71 -7.96
C ARG A 26 -6.45 11.68 -9.32
N LEU A 27 -7.19 10.60 -9.58
CA LEU A 27 -8.02 10.38 -10.75
C LEU A 27 -9.50 10.39 -10.34
N LYS A 28 -10.40 10.24 -11.33
CA LYS A 28 -11.85 10.08 -11.06
C LYS A 28 -12.14 8.78 -10.32
N GLY A 29 -13.17 8.77 -9.49
CA GLY A 29 -13.67 7.55 -8.81
C GLY A 29 -12.78 7.00 -7.71
N ASP A 30 -12.07 7.88 -6.99
CA ASP A 30 -11.13 7.55 -5.89
C ASP A 30 -9.96 6.66 -6.30
N TRP A 31 -9.63 6.68 -7.59
CA TRP A 31 -8.40 6.13 -8.10
C TRP A 31 -7.25 7.13 -7.97
N TYR A 32 -6.04 6.60 -7.84
CA TYR A 32 -4.79 7.35 -7.81
C TYR A 32 -3.82 6.73 -8.81
N ALA A 33 -3.25 7.53 -9.70
CA ALA A 33 -2.11 7.12 -10.51
C ALA A 33 -0.83 7.29 -9.69
N VAL A 34 -0.04 6.22 -9.60
CA VAL A 34 1.29 6.24 -9.01
C VAL A 34 2.29 6.13 -10.15
N ASP A 35 3.11 7.16 -10.34
CA ASP A 35 4.08 7.17 -11.43
C ASP A 35 5.20 6.15 -11.19
N GLY A 36 5.75 5.62 -12.28
CA GLY A 36 6.85 4.66 -12.25
C GLY A 36 7.92 5.00 -13.28
N PRO A 37 9.19 4.63 -13.05
CA PRO A 37 10.22 4.77 -14.05
C PRO A 37 9.98 3.75 -15.15
N LEU A 38 10.34 4.09 -16.38
CA LEU A 38 10.39 3.13 -17.46
C LEU A 38 11.41 2.02 -17.09
N PRO A 39 11.10 0.74 -17.36
CA PRO A 39 9.94 0.22 -18.08
C PRO A 39 8.71 -0.09 -17.20
N THR A 40 8.79 0.13 -15.89
CA THR A 40 7.80 -0.33 -14.90
C THR A 40 6.41 0.32 -15.06
N LEU A 41 6.27 1.38 -15.87
CA LEU A 41 5.04 2.15 -16.16
C LEU A 41 4.28 2.62 -14.90
N SER A 42 3.33 3.53 -15.05
CA SER A 42 2.48 3.97 -13.94
C SER A 42 1.45 2.90 -13.59
N GLY A 43 1.17 2.71 -12.30
CA GLY A 43 0.06 1.89 -11.81
C GLY A 43 -1.10 2.74 -11.30
N ARG A 44 -2.28 2.15 -11.14
CA ARG A 44 -3.44 2.78 -10.50
C ARG A 44 -3.78 2.09 -9.19
N VAL A 45 -4.17 2.87 -8.21
CA VAL A 45 -4.50 2.41 -6.86
C VAL A 45 -5.84 2.95 -6.44
N ARG A 46 -6.68 2.10 -5.85
CA ARG A 46 -7.92 2.52 -5.19
C ARG A 46 -8.08 1.76 -3.90
N TYR A 47 -8.43 2.47 -2.84
CA TYR A 47 -8.82 1.87 -1.57
C TYR A 47 -10.27 2.21 -1.26
N SER A 48 -11.07 1.20 -0.92
CA SER A 48 -12.47 1.36 -0.52
C SER A 48 -12.60 1.11 0.98
N ALA A 49 -12.79 2.18 1.76
CA ALA A 49 -13.00 2.10 3.20
C ALA A 49 -14.21 1.23 3.58
N TRP A 50 -15.31 1.38 2.85
CA TRP A 50 -16.56 0.66 3.10
C TRP A 50 -16.40 -0.86 2.99
N LYS A 51 -15.58 -1.33 2.03
CA LYS A 51 -15.35 -2.77 1.81
C LYS A 51 -14.06 -3.29 2.44
N ASP A 52 -13.23 -2.40 2.99
CA ASP A 52 -11.83 -2.63 3.35
C ASP A 52 -11.06 -3.40 2.25
N VAL A 53 -11.16 -2.90 1.01
CA VAL A 53 -10.51 -3.50 -0.19
C VAL A 53 -9.54 -2.52 -0.83
N LEU A 54 -8.31 -2.98 -1.07
CA LEU A 54 -7.31 -2.31 -1.89
C LEU A 54 -7.25 -2.96 -3.27
N ARG A 55 -7.31 -2.13 -4.31
CA ARG A 55 -7.18 -2.52 -5.72
C ARG A 55 -5.99 -1.82 -6.35
N ILE A 56 -5.18 -2.58 -7.08
CA ILE A 56 -4.03 -2.07 -7.82
C ILE A 56 -4.10 -2.60 -9.25
N GLU A 57 -4.15 -1.69 -10.22
CA GLU A 57 -4.10 -2.03 -11.64
C GLU A 57 -2.74 -1.65 -12.22
N ARG A 58 -2.08 -2.60 -12.88
CA ARG A 58 -0.88 -2.34 -13.71
C ARG A 58 -1.00 -3.09 -15.04
N ALA A 59 -0.03 -2.87 -15.92
CA ALA A 59 0.06 -3.60 -17.19
C ALA A 59 0.17 -5.12 -16.98
N GLU A 60 0.77 -5.56 -15.88
CA GLU A 60 0.94 -6.97 -15.53
C GLU A 60 -0.34 -7.62 -14.96
N GLY A 61 -1.36 -6.83 -14.62
CA GLY A 61 -2.65 -7.33 -14.13
C GLY A 61 -3.25 -6.51 -12.99
N LEU A 62 -4.37 -7.04 -12.47
CA LEU A 62 -5.09 -6.52 -11.31
C LEU A 62 -4.68 -7.30 -10.05
N LEU A 63 -4.35 -6.57 -8.99
CA LEU A 63 -4.14 -7.08 -7.65
C LEU A 63 -5.26 -6.55 -6.76
N GLU A 64 -5.92 -7.46 -6.04
CA GLU A 64 -6.91 -7.11 -5.01
C GLU A 64 -6.48 -7.66 -3.64
N VAL A 65 -6.54 -6.81 -2.62
CA VAL A 65 -6.31 -7.18 -1.23
C VAL A 65 -7.61 -6.96 -0.47
N HIS A 66 -8.17 -8.03 0.07
CA HIS A 66 -9.31 -7.98 0.99
C HIS A 66 -8.78 -8.05 2.41
N PHE A 67 -8.89 -6.95 3.15
CA PHE A 67 -8.40 -6.91 4.52
C PHE A 67 -9.43 -7.51 5.47
N GLY A 68 -9.03 -8.57 6.16
CA GLY A 68 -9.73 -9.09 7.33
C GLY A 68 -9.22 -8.46 8.62
N TRP A 69 -9.82 -8.84 9.74
CA TRP A 69 -9.45 -8.32 11.05
C TRP A 69 -8.00 -8.63 11.45
N TRP A 70 -7.51 -9.84 11.14
CA TRP A 70 -6.17 -10.30 11.53
C TRP A 70 -5.20 -10.48 10.36
N SER A 71 -5.72 -10.71 9.16
CA SER A 71 -4.91 -11.01 7.98
C SER A 71 -5.60 -10.61 6.69
N ALA A 72 -4.80 -10.43 5.64
CA ALA A 72 -5.26 -10.28 4.27
C ALA A 72 -4.46 -11.22 3.35
N ALA A 73 -4.96 -11.48 2.16
CA ALA A 73 -4.20 -12.18 1.13
C ALA A 73 -4.43 -11.51 -0.23
N PHE A 74 -3.46 -11.67 -1.13
CA PHE A 74 -3.58 -11.19 -2.51
C PHE A 74 -2.79 -12.07 -3.46
N ALA A 75 -3.20 -12.09 -4.73
CA ALA A 75 -2.47 -12.76 -5.79
C ALA A 75 -1.69 -11.73 -6.62
N TRP A 76 -0.45 -12.05 -6.97
CA TRP A 76 0.36 -11.25 -7.89
C TRP A 76 1.34 -12.13 -8.67
N LYS A 77 1.40 -11.96 -9.99
CA LYS A 77 2.28 -12.72 -10.89
C LYS A 77 2.23 -14.24 -10.65
N GLY A 78 1.04 -14.80 -10.47
CA GLY A 78 0.83 -16.23 -10.25
C GLY A 78 1.18 -16.75 -8.85
N ARG A 79 1.54 -15.88 -7.91
CA ARG A 79 1.80 -16.25 -6.50
C ARG A 79 0.76 -15.66 -5.56
N THR A 80 0.53 -16.34 -4.44
CA THR A 80 -0.37 -15.87 -3.38
C THR A 80 0.44 -15.41 -2.17
N TYR A 81 0.24 -14.15 -1.79
CA TYR A 81 0.90 -13.53 -0.67
C TYR A 81 -0.08 -13.35 0.49
N ARG A 82 0.40 -13.53 1.72
CA ARG A 82 -0.38 -13.30 2.94
C ARG A 82 0.17 -12.10 3.69
N ILE A 83 -0.69 -11.14 3.97
CA ILE A 83 -0.40 -10.01 4.85
C ILE A 83 -0.88 -10.38 6.26
N ARG A 84 0.03 -10.31 7.22
CA ARG A 84 -0.27 -10.41 8.65
C ARG A 84 -0.15 -9.03 9.28
N HIS A 85 -1.20 -8.63 9.99
CA HIS A 85 -1.18 -7.44 10.82
C HIS A 85 -0.56 -7.80 12.17
N SER A 86 0.44 -7.06 12.60
CA SER A 86 0.92 -7.16 13.98
C SER A 86 0.48 -5.94 14.78
N VAL A 87 0.44 -6.12 16.10
CA VAL A 87 0.26 -5.02 17.06
C VAL A 87 1.29 -3.92 16.74
N TRP A 88 0.91 -2.64 16.90
CA TRP A 88 1.74 -1.45 16.60
C TRP A 88 1.85 -1.02 15.13
N GLY A 89 0.89 -1.38 14.27
CA GLY A 89 0.81 -0.84 12.91
C GLY A 89 1.88 -1.36 11.95
N ARG A 90 2.55 -2.46 12.31
CA ARG A 90 3.45 -3.21 11.45
C ARG A 90 2.68 -4.22 10.61
N GLN A 91 3.13 -4.40 9.38
CA GLN A 91 2.57 -5.33 8.42
C GLN A 91 3.68 -6.18 7.82
N ARG A 92 3.44 -7.48 7.78
CA ARG A 92 4.37 -8.46 7.21
C ARG A 92 3.70 -9.22 6.08
N VAL A 93 4.40 -9.36 4.97
CA VAL A 93 3.95 -10.06 3.78
C VAL A 93 4.77 -11.33 3.62
N TYR A 94 4.07 -12.45 3.44
CA TYR A 94 4.65 -13.78 3.31
C TYR A 94 4.29 -14.43 1.99
N ASP A 95 5.27 -15.08 1.36
CA ASP A 95 5.08 -16.07 0.29
C ASP A 95 5.31 -17.46 0.91
N GLY A 96 4.23 -18.21 1.15
CA GLY A 96 4.29 -19.38 2.04
C GLY A 96 4.74 -18.99 3.46
N ASP A 97 5.89 -19.52 3.88
CA ASP A 97 6.53 -19.20 5.18
C ASP A 97 7.68 -18.18 5.05
N ARG A 98 8.02 -17.77 3.82
CA ARG A 98 9.09 -16.82 3.56
C ARG A 98 8.57 -15.39 3.72
N LEU A 99 9.18 -14.61 4.63
CA LEU A 99 8.94 -13.18 4.72
C LEU A 99 9.48 -12.49 3.47
N VAL A 100 8.61 -11.82 2.70
CA VAL A 100 8.97 -11.13 1.44
C VAL A 100 8.85 -9.62 1.53
N ALA A 101 8.06 -9.10 2.48
CA ALA A 101 8.09 -7.68 2.81
C ALA A 101 7.72 -7.45 4.28
N GLU A 102 8.28 -6.40 4.87
CA GLU A 102 7.92 -5.90 6.19
C GLU A 102 7.87 -4.39 6.14
N GLY A 103 6.82 -3.82 6.72
CA GLY A 103 6.64 -2.38 6.78
C GLY A 103 5.82 -1.95 7.98
N ARG A 104 5.71 -0.63 8.15
CA ARG A 104 5.00 0.01 9.25
C ARG A 104 4.27 1.25 8.80
N ALA A 105 3.13 1.51 9.41
CA ALA A 105 2.50 2.81 9.35
C ALA A 105 3.45 3.87 9.95
N THR A 106 3.52 5.02 9.29
CA THR A 106 4.26 6.21 9.74
C THR A 106 3.28 7.35 10.00
N PHE A 107 3.75 8.43 10.64
CA PHE A 107 2.93 9.63 10.83
C PHE A 107 2.62 10.25 9.46
N GLY A 108 1.42 9.99 8.94
CA GLY A 108 0.95 10.42 7.62
C GLY A 108 1.31 9.49 6.45
N GLY A 109 1.63 8.21 6.70
CA GLY A 109 2.03 7.32 5.61
C GLY A 109 2.26 5.85 5.96
N PHE A 110 3.00 5.17 5.11
CA PHE A 110 3.44 3.78 5.29
C PHE A 110 4.84 3.61 4.72
N ARG A 111 5.70 2.82 5.37
CA ARG A 111 7.06 2.53 4.91
C ARG A 111 7.32 1.04 4.95
N PHE A 112 7.80 0.47 3.84
CA PHE A 112 8.44 -0.84 3.81
C PHE A 112 9.91 -0.69 4.19
N ASP A 113 10.31 -1.43 5.23
CA ASP A 113 11.70 -1.53 5.69
C ASP A 113 12.43 -2.68 4.98
N VAL A 114 11.70 -3.74 4.64
CA VAL A 114 12.19 -4.87 3.85
C VAL A 114 11.19 -5.10 2.72
N LEU A 115 11.69 -5.21 1.48
CA LEU A 115 10.88 -5.58 0.32
C LEU A 115 11.75 -6.34 -0.69
N MET A 116 11.35 -7.58 -0.95
CA MET A 116 12.01 -8.48 -1.92
C MET A 116 11.59 -8.18 -3.36
N GLU A 117 12.43 -8.58 -4.29
CA GLU A 117 12.31 -8.27 -5.72
C GLU A 117 10.99 -8.76 -6.35
N ASP A 118 10.43 -9.86 -5.83
CA ASP A 118 9.15 -10.43 -6.26
C ASP A 118 7.98 -9.42 -6.21
N LEU A 119 8.05 -8.47 -5.27
CA LEU A 119 7.05 -7.40 -5.10
C LEU A 119 7.52 -6.04 -5.62
N ALA A 120 8.74 -5.93 -6.17
CA ALA A 120 9.33 -4.66 -6.63
C ALA A 120 8.41 -3.93 -7.60
N SER A 121 7.82 -4.66 -8.55
CA SER A 121 6.98 -4.08 -9.61
C SER A 121 5.68 -3.47 -9.11
N VAL A 122 5.20 -3.85 -7.92
CA VAL A 122 3.94 -3.36 -7.33
C VAL A 122 4.17 -2.62 -6.00
N SER A 123 5.43 -2.48 -5.60
CA SER A 123 5.83 -1.99 -4.28
C SER A 123 5.32 -0.58 -3.98
N ARG A 124 5.37 0.32 -4.97
CA ARG A 124 4.91 1.71 -4.84
C ARG A 124 3.42 1.78 -4.59
N GLU A 125 2.66 1.09 -5.43
CA GLU A 125 1.22 1.04 -5.40
C GLU A 125 0.72 0.37 -4.12
N LEU A 126 1.39 -0.70 -3.69
CA LEU A 126 1.11 -1.40 -2.44
C LEU A 126 1.38 -0.49 -1.24
N ALA A 127 2.54 0.17 -1.19
CA ALA A 127 2.87 1.10 -0.11
C ALA A 127 1.85 2.24 -0.01
N PHE A 128 1.46 2.81 -1.16
CA PHE A 128 0.47 3.88 -1.22
C PHE A 128 -0.92 3.41 -0.78
N GLY A 129 -1.35 2.23 -1.23
CA GLY A 129 -2.62 1.63 -0.81
C GLY A 129 -2.69 1.37 0.69
N LEU A 130 -1.61 0.85 1.28
CA LEU A 130 -1.51 0.64 2.72
C LEU A 130 -1.51 1.96 3.51
N ALA A 131 -0.90 3.00 2.96
CA ALA A 131 -0.94 4.34 3.55
C ALA A 131 -2.36 4.95 3.52
N LEU A 132 -3.12 4.79 2.44
CA LEU A 132 -4.53 5.20 2.37
C LEU A 132 -5.36 4.52 3.45
N ARG A 133 -5.19 3.20 3.61
CA ARG A 133 -5.87 2.43 4.66
C ARG A 133 -5.50 2.93 6.05
N ALA A 134 -4.21 3.11 6.34
CA ALA A 134 -3.74 3.58 7.64
C ALA A 134 -4.29 4.97 7.99
N GLN A 135 -4.37 5.88 7.01
CA GLN A 135 -4.95 7.21 7.21
C GLN A 135 -6.43 7.13 7.63
N ILE A 136 -7.22 6.30 6.95
CA ILE A 136 -8.64 6.13 7.26
C ILE A 136 -8.84 5.49 8.63
N GLN A 137 -8.05 4.46 8.97
CA GLN A 137 -8.09 3.86 10.31
C GLN A 137 -7.75 4.87 11.41
N THR A 138 -6.77 5.74 11.17
CA THR A 138 -6.40 6.80 12.11
C THR A 138 -7.54 7.81 12.26
N ALA A 139 -8.14 8.27 11.16
CA ALA A 139 -9.27 9.20 11.18
C ALA A 139 -10.49 8.63 11.93
N MET A 140 -10.81 7.35 11.71
CA MET A 140 -11.90 6.66 12.40
C MET A 140 -11.63 6.53 13.90
N ALA A 141 -10.40 6.18 14.31
CA ALA A 141 -10.04 6.08 15.72
C ALA A 141 -10.14 7.43 16.44
N VAL A 142 -9.73 8.52 15.79
CA VAL A 142 -9.89 9.88 16.33
C VAL A 142 -11.37 10.25 16.47
N ALA A 143 -12.21 9.92 15.48
CA ALA A 143 -13.64 10.20 15.55
C ALA A 143 -14.35 9.42 16.67
N VAL A 144 -13.97 8.16 16.91
CA VAL A 144 -14.53 7.34 18.00
C VAL A 144 -14.02 7.78 19.37
N GLY A 145 -12.76 8.18 19.50
CA GLY A 145 -12.21 8.65 20.79
C GLY A 145 -12.66 10.07 21.17
N ALA A 146 -13.25 10.82 20.24
CA ALA A 146 -13.83 12.15 20.48
C ALA A 146 -15.35 12.10 20.77
N ALA A 147 -15.97 10.92 20.73
CA ALA A 147 -17.38 10.67 21.05
C ALA A 147 -17.53 10.11 22.47
#